data_AF-A0A2D6F9I1-F1
#
_entry.id   AF-A0A2D6F9I1-F1
#
_cell.length_a   1.000
_cell.length_b   1.000
_cell.length_c   1.000
_cell.angle_alpha   90.00
_cell.angle_beta   90.00
_cell.angle_gamma   90.00
#
_symmetry.space_group_name_H-M   'P 1'
#
loop_
_entity.id
_entity.type
_entity.pdbx_description
1 polymer ?
#
loop_
_entity_poly.entity_id
_entity_poly.type
_entity_poly.pdbx_seq_one_letter_code
_entity_poly.pdbx_strand_id
1 'polypeptide(L)'
;MPETVDTIILGAEQAGLSVSCQLSQAGHDRLVMERGAIAETWRSQRRDSFTVNSRNSMNQLPGDKRSLSNPDGFWHRDELLEPFGSHAHNMQLPVRTGVTVTDVSPSGTGAHRRLPQPGPN
;
A
#
# COMPACT_ATOMS: atom_id res chain seq x y z
N MET A 1 -21.78 14.23 -1.04
CA MET A 1 -20.75 15.19 -1.50
C MET A 1 -19.48 14.41 -1.82
N PRO A 2 -18.63 14.84 -2.76
CA PRO A 2 -17.34 14.19 -2.98
C PRO A 2 -16.50 14.25 -1.71
N GLU A 3 -15.82 13.16 -1.39
CA GLU A 3 -14.86 13.09 -0.28
C GLU A 3 -13.58 13.83 -0.68
N THR A 4 -13.15 14.77 0.16
CA THR A 4 -11.90 15.52 0.02
C THR A 4 -10.91 15.02 1.06
N VAL A 5 -9.66 14.82 0.63
CA VAL A 5 -8.52 14.43 1.47
C VAL A 5 -7.29 15.19 0.96
N ASP A 6 -6.36 15.53 1.86
CA ASP A 6 -5.18 16.30 1.50
C ASP A 6 -4.26 15.53 0.54
N THR A 7 -4.06 14.23 0.78
CA THR A 7 -3.20 13.37 -0.05
C THR A 7 -3.88 12.07 -0.43
N ILE A 8 -3.83 11.71 -1.71
CA ILE A 8 -4.25 10.39 -2.19
C ILE A 8 -3.00 9.62 -2.63
N ILE A 9 -2.88 8.39 -2.14
CA ILE A 9 -1.81 7.46 -2.51
C ILE A 9 -2.45 6.34 -3.32
N LEU A 10 -1.94 6.10 -4.53
CA LEU A 10 -2.42 5.02 -5.39
C LEU A 10 -1.47 3.82 -5.29
N GLY A 11 -2.00 2.69 -4.85
CA GLY A 11 -1.28 1.45 -4.59
C GLY A 11 -1.04 1.21 -3.09
N ALA A 12 -1.44 0.03 -2.59
CA ALA A 12 -1.16 -0.44 -1.22
C ALA A 12 -0.07 -1.52 -1.21
N GLU A 13 1.01 -1.22 -1.94
CA GLU A 13 2.27 -1.98 -1.96
C GLU A 13 3.29 -1.35 -1.00
N GLN A 14 4.49 -1.90 -0.93
CA GLN A 14 5.58 -1.42 -0.07
C GLN A 14 5.77 0.12 -0.13
N ALA A 15 5.78 0.70 -1.33
CA ALA A 15 5.96 2.14 -1.52
C ALA A 15 4.80 2.95 -0.93
N GLY A 16 3.56 2.60 -1.28
CA GLY A 16 2.37 3.33 -0.83
C GLY A 16 2.16 3.23 0.68
N LEU A 17 2.40 2.05 1.26
CA LEU A 17 2.36 1.85 2.71
C LEU A 17 3.45 2.67 3.43
N SER A 18 4.66 2.71 2.88
CA SER A 18 5.77 3.50 3.44
C SER A 18 5.46 5.00 3.44
N VAL A 19 5.00 5.54 2.31
CA VAL A 19 4.63 6.96 2.17
C VAL A 19 3.49 7.29 3.13
N SER A 20 2.48 6.43 3.20
CA SER A 20 1.37 6.59 4.14
C SER A 20 1.88 6.63 5.58
N CYS A 21 2.73 5.69 5.98
CA CYS A 21 3.30 5.69 7.34
C CYS A 21 4.02 7.01 7.69
N GLN A 22 4.87 7.50 6.78
CA GLN A 22 5.62 8.75 6.97
C GLN A 22 4.69 9.97 7.09
N LEU A 23 3.68 10.09 6.22
CA LEU A 23 2.68 11.16 6.31
C LEU A 23 1.89 11.10 7.62
N SER A 24 1.65 9.91 8.17
CA SER A 24 1.05 9.76 9.51
C SER A 24 1.89 10.38 10.60
N GLN A 25 3.19 10.09 10.58
CA GLN A 25 4.12 10.58 11.58
C GLN A 25 4.28 12.09 11.51
N ALA A 26 4.10 12.67 10.32
CA ALA A 26 4.09 14.11 10.08
C ALA A 26 2.72 14.78 10.33
N GLY A 27 1.66 14.03 10.68
CA GLY A 27 0.34 14.59 10.97
C GLY A 27 -0.48 15.00 9.74
N HIS A 28 -0.17 14.45 8.56
CA HIS A 28 -0.90 14.73 7.31
C HIS A 28 -2.02 13.73 7.06
N ASP A 29 -3.19 14.26 6.70
CA ASP A 29 -4.33 13.47 6.27
C ASP A 29 -4.08 12.83 4.89
N ARG A 30 -4.53 11.59 4.73
CA ARG A 30 -4.26 10.81 3.52
C ARG A 30 -5.21 9.64 3.35
N LEU A 31 -5.29 9.15 2.14
CA LEU A 31 -6.04 7.95 1.80
C LEU A 31 -5.25 7.09 0.82
N VAL A 32 -5.06 5.80 1.14
CA VAL A 32 -4.44 4.83 0.24
C VAL A 32 -5.52 4.06 -0.49
N MET A 33 -5.41 3.96 -1.81
CA MET A 33 -6.33 3.20 -2.65
C MET A 33 -5.62 2.07 -3.36
N GLU A 34 -6.20 0.87 -3.29
CA GLU A 34 -5.69 -0.32 -3.94
C GLU A 34 -6.79 -1.01 -4.73
N ARG A 35 -6.46 -1.45 -5.94
CA ARG A 35 -7.38 -2.18 -6.81
C ARG A 35 -7.64 -3.58 -6.27
N GLY A 36 -6.60 -4.28 -5.85
CA GLY A 36 -6.68 -5.63 -5.29
C GLY A 36 -6.71 -5.65 -3.77
N ALA A 37 -6.07 -6.66 -3.19
CA ALA A 37 -5.75 -6.68 -1.77
C ALA A 37 -4.46 -5.89 -1.47
N ILE A 38 -4.18 -5.62 -0.20
CA ILE A 38 -2.87 -5.13 0.22
C ILE A 38 -1.80 -6.10 -0.27
N ALA A 39 -0.75 -5.56 -0.90
CA ALA A 39 0.33 -6.31 -1.52
C ALA A 39 -0.10 -7.23 -2.69
N GLU A 40 -1.18 -6.90 -3.40
CA GLU A 40 -1.75 -7.73 -4.48
C GLU A 40 -0.71 -8.19 -5.50
N THR A 41 0.22 -7.31 -5.89
CA THR A 41 1.25 -7.62 -6.89
C THR A 41 2.15 -8.77 -6.44
N TRP A 42 2.48 -8.81 -5.15
CA TRP A 42 3.25 -9.92 -4.58
C TRP A 42 2.43 -11.20 -4.55
N ARG A 43 1.11 -11.12 -4.34
CA ARG A 43 0.21 -12.29 -4.31
C ARG A 43 0.01 -12.91 -5.68
N SER A 44 -0.40 -12.12 -6.67
CA SER A 44 -0.95 -12.65 -7.93
C SER A 44 -0.01 -12.57 -9.13
N GLN A 45 1.04 -11.73 -9.06
CA GLN A 45 1.93 -11.50 -10.21
C GLN A 45 3.32 -12.11 -10.03
N ARG A 46 3.64 -12.66 -8.84
CA ARG A 46 4.91 -13.35 -8.58
C ARG A 46 4.71 -14.87 -8.56
N ARG A 47 5.66 -15.57 -9.18
CA ARG A 47 5.74 -17.03 -9.15
C ARG A 47 5.95 -17.52 -7.71
N ASP A 48 5.50 -18.74 -7.41
CA ASP A 48 5.62 -19.34 -6.08
C ASP A 48 7.08 -19.44 -5.60
N SER A 49 8.02 -19.67 -6.53
CA SER A 49 9.45 -19.78 -6.23
C SER A 49 10.17 -18.43 -6.09
N PHE A 50 9.44 -17.31 -6.04
CA PHE A 50 10.04 -15.99 -5.92
C PHE A 50 10.62 -15.76 -4.52
N THR A 51 11.85 -15.25 -4.49
CA THR A 51 12.56 -14.79 -3.28
C THR A 51 13.09 -13.39 -3.55
N VAL A 52 13.01 -12.50 -2.56
CA VAL A 52 13.58 -11.15 -2.67
C VAL A 52 15.11 -11.22 -2.79
N ASN A 53 15.70 -10.28 -3.52
CA ASN A 53 17.16 -10.14 -3.67
C ASN A 53 17.81 -9.25 -2.60
N SER A 54 17.02 -8.79 -1.63
CA SER A 54 17.43 -7.91 -0.54
C SER A 54 17.25 -8.63 0.79
N ARG A 55 18.21 -8.46 1.71
CA ARG A 55 18.10 -8.96 3.09
C ARG A 55 16.81 -8.49 3.75
N ASN A 56 16.20 -9.34 4.59
CA ASN A 56 14.95 -9.05 5.29
C ASN A 56 14.98 -7.74 6.09
N SER A 57 16.11 -7.45 6.73
CA SER A 57 16.36 -6.17 7.42
C SER A 57 16.18 -4.93 6.53
N MET A 58 16.46 -5.04 5.23
CA MET A 58 16.29 -3.94 4.27
C MET A 58 14.85 -3.82 3.73
N ASN A 59 13.99 -4.81 4.00
CA ASN A 59 12.62 -4.86 3.50
C ASN A 59 11.57 -4.38 4.53
N GLN A 60 11.96 -4.12 5.78
CA GLN A 60 11.04 -3.63 6.81
C GLN A 60 10.46 -2.26 6.45
N LEU A 61 9.17 -2.09 6.72
CA LEU A 61 8.48 -0.83 6.48
C LEU A 61 8.78 0.19 7.58
N PRO A 62 8.75 1.50 7.27
CA PRO A 62 9.01 2.54 8.27
C PRO A 62 8.10 2.41 9.49
N GLY A 63 8.64 2.51 10.69
CA GLY A 63 7.85 2.40 11.93
C GLY A 63 7.53 0.96 12.35
N ASP A 64 7.91 -0.05 11.57
CA ASP A 64 7.81 -1.45 12.01
C ASP A 64 8.82 -1.73 13.15
N LYS A 65 8.31 -2.18 14.29
CA LYS A 65 9.11 -2.51 15.48
C LYS A 65 9.29 -4.01 15.67
N ARG A 66 8.77 -4.83 14.77
CA ARG A 66 8.85 -6.29 14.87
C ARG A 66 10.29 -6.75 14.73
N SER A 67 10.71 -7.63 15.64
CA SER A 67 11.96 -8.36 15.50
C SER A 67 11.85 -9.37 14.36
N LEU A 68 12.86 -9.41 13.50
CA LEU A 68 12.95 -10.39 12.42
C LEU A 68 13.58 -11.68 12.95
N SER A 69 12.95 -12.82 12.67
CA SER A 69 13.50 -14.14 13.02
C SER A 69 14.79 -14.45 12.28
N ASN A 70 14.96 -13.95 11.05
CA ASN A 70 16.18 -14.06 10.25
C ASN A 70 16.45 -12.74 9.49
N PRO A 71 17.16 -11.77 10.12
CA PRO A 71 17.43 -10.45 9.53
C PRO A 71 18.32 -10.47 8.27
N ASP A 72 19.22 -11.44 8.17
CA ASP A 72 20.14 -11.64 7.03
C ASP A 72 19.59 -12.61 5.97
N GLY A 73 18.43 -13.21 6.23
CA GLY A 73 17.72 -14.05 5.28
C GLY A 73 17.06 -13.26 4.16
N PHE A 74 16.38 -14.01 3.29
CA PHE A 74 15.64 -13.48 2.14
C PHE A 74 14.24 -14.06 2.13
N TRP A 75 13.24 -13.22 2.30
CA TRP A 75 11.84 -13.60 2.32
C TRP A 75 11.40 -14.18 0.98
N HIS A 76 10.67 -15.29 1.05
CA HIS A 76 9.86 -15.78 -0.03
C HIS A 76 8.65 -14.87 -0.26
N ARG A 77 8.01 -15.02 -1.42
CA ARG A 77 6.81 -14.26 -1.80
C ARG A 77 5.77 -14.15 -0.68
N ASP A 78 5.39 -15.28 -0.10
CA ASP A 78 4.30 -15.34 0.89
C ASP A 78 4.70 -14.73 2.23
N GLU A 79 6.00 -14.76 2.55
CA GLU A 79 6.56 -14.12 3.74
C GLU A 79 6.57 -12.58 3.64
N LEU A 80 6.34 -11.99 2.46
CA LEU A 80 6.13 -10.54 2.32
C LEU A 80 4.71 -10.11 2.64
N LEU A 81 3.74 -11.02 2.50
CA LEU A 81 2.33 -10.69 2.55
C LEU A 81 1.85 -10.41 3.97
N GLU A 82 2.28 -11.22 4.93
CA GLU A 82 1.96 -11.03 6.35
C GLU A 82 2.55 -9.72 6.87
N PRO A 83 3.84 -9.39 6.63
CA PRO A 83 4.40 -8.13 7.07
C PRO A 83 3.68 -6.89 6.56
N PHE A 84 3.26 -6.86 5.30
CA PHE A 84 2.61 -5.68 4.73
C PHE A 84 1.18 -5.51 5.25
N GLY A 85 0.41 -6.60 5.37
CA GLY A 85 -0.94 -6.57 5.95
C GLY A 85 -0.91 -6.16 7.43
N SER A 86 -0.06 -6.81 8.23
CA SER A 86 0.13 -6.48 9.65
C SER A 86 0.63 -5.05 9.84
N HIS A 87 1.51 -4.56 8.97
CA HIS A 87 1.99 -3.18 9.04
C HIS A 87 0.87 -2.16 8.83
N ALA A 88 0.04 -2.34 7.79
CA ALA A 88 -1.08 -1.45 7.52
C ALA A 88 -2.07 -1.40 8.70
N HIS A 89 -2.33 -2.55 9.32
CA HIS A 89 -3.17 -2.64 10.51
C HIS A 89 -2.55 -1.96 11.74
N ASN A 90 -1.30 -2.30 12.07
CA ASN A 90 -0.61 -1.80 13.26
C ASN A 90 -0.39 -0.28 13.22
N MET A 91 -0.14 0.26 12.04
CA MET A 91 0.03 1.70 11.83
C MET A 91 -1.30 2.43 11.56
N GLN A 92 -2.44 1.71 11.59
CA GLN A 92 -3.77 2.25 11.34
C GLN A 92 -3.84 3.03 10.01
N LEU A 93 -3.19 2.51 8.97
CA LEU A 93 -3.14 3.18 7.67
C LEU A 93 -4.53 3.17 7.02
N PRO A 94 -5.02 4.30 6.49
CA PRO A 94 -6.33 4.39 5.87
C PRO A 94 -6.30 3.78 4.46
N VAL A 95 -6.32 2.44 4.37
CA VAL A 95 -6.28 1.70 3.10
C VAL A 95 -7.68 1.29 2.67
N ARG A 96 -8.04 1.59 1.42
CA ARG A 96 -9.25 1.10 0.74
C ARG A 96 -8.87 0.18 -0.42
N THR A 97 -9.13 -1.10 -0.24
CA THR A 97 -8.95 -2.15 -1.26
C THR A 97 -10.18 -2.25 -2.17
N GLY A 98 -10.05 -2.93 -3.31
CA GLY A 98 -11.15 -3.09 -4.28
C GLY A 98 -11.50 -1.82 -5.06
N VAL A 99 -10.67 -0.78 -4.98
CA VAL A 99 -10.90 0.51 -5.63
C VAL A 99 -9.95 0.66 -6.80
N THR A 100 -10.48 0.55 -8.02
CA THR A 100 -9.70 0.88 -9.22
C THR A 100 -9.79 2.37 -9.46
N VAL A 101 -8.65 3.06 -9.56
CA VAL A 101 -8.60 4.43 -10.06
C VAL A 101 -8.25 4.38 -11.53
N THR A 102 -9.10 4.95 -12.38
CA THR A 102 -8.94 4.91 -13.85
C THR A 102 -8.38 6.21 -14.43
N ASP A 103 -8.51 7.31 -13.69
CA ASP A 103 -8.06 8.63 -14.12
C ASP A 103 -7.74 9.52 -12.91
N VAL A 104 -6.72 10.36 -13.08
CA VAL A 104 -6.37 11.44 -12.15
C VAL A 104 -6.22 12.71 -12.97
N SER A 105 -7.05 13.70 -12.68
CA SER A 105 -7.12 14.94 -13.43
C SER A 105 -6.93 16.15 -12.50
N PRO A 106 -6.13 17.16 -12.89
CA PRO A 106 -6.00 18.39 -12.11
C PRO A 106 -7.35 19.07 -11.87
N SER A 107 -7.51 19.73 -10.72
CA SER A 107 -8.69 20.52 -10.37
C SER A 107 -8.31 21.66 -9.44
N GLY A 108 -8.21 22.88 -9.98
CA GLY A 108 -7.77 24.05 -9.21
C GLY A 108 -6.36 23.83 -8.64
N THR A 109 -6.23 23.93 -7.31
CA THR A 109 -4.98 23.65 -6.59
C THR A 109 -4.79 22.18 -6.20
N GLY A 110 -5.72 21.29 -6.55
CA GLY A 110 -5.69 19.87 -6.23
C GLY A 110 -5.89 18.97 -7.44
N ALA A 111 -6.33 17.73 -7.19
CA ALA A 111 -6.68 16.76 -8.22
C ALA A 111 -7.98 16.04 -7.86
N HIS A 112 -8.73 15.61 -8.89
CA HIS A 112 -9.86 14.71 -8.72
C HIS A 112 -9.57 13.37 -9.39
N ARG A 113 -10.15 12.31 -8.84
CA ARG A 113 -10.00 10.94 -9.34
C ARG A 113 -11.30 10.43 -9.93
N ARG A 114 -11.21 9.56 -10.92
CA ARG A 114 -12.35 8.80 -11.43
C ARG A 114 -12.24 7.34 -11.02
N LEU A 115 -13.34 6.81 -10.50
CA LEU A 115 -13.55 5.39 -10.27
C LEU A 115 -14.36 4.81 -11.44
N PRO A 116 -14.28 3.49 -11.71
CA PRO A 116 -15.17 2.83 -12.65
C PRO A 116 -16.62 3.18 -12.32
N GLN A 117 -17.36 3.62 -13.33
CA GLN A 117 -18.82 3.67 -13.24
C GLN A 117 -19.32 2.22 -13.28
N PRO A 118 -20.25 1.79 -12.43
CA PRO A 118 -20.97 0.54 -12.68
C PRO A 118 -21.62 0.67 -14.06
N GLY A 119 -21.35 -0.31 -14.94
CA GLY A 119 -21.93 -0.31 -16.28
C GLY A 119 -23.46 -0.30 -16.22
N PRO A 120 -24.15 0.21 -17.26
CA PRO A 120 -25.59 0.05 -17.34
C PRO A 120 -25.93 -1.45 -17.38
N ASN A 121 -26.82 -1.87 -16.49
CA ASN A 121 -27.44 -3.20 -16.50
C ASN A 121 -28.15 -3.47 -17.83
#